data_AF-A0A150GB11-F1
#
_entry.id   AF-A0A150GB11-F1
#
_cell.length_a   1.000
_cell.length_b   1.000
_cell.length_c   1.000
_cell.angle_alpha   90.00
_cell.angle_beta   90.00
_cell.angle_gamma   90.00
#
_symmetry.space_group_name_H-M   'P 1'
#
loop_
_entity.id
_entity.type
_entity.pdbx_description
1 polymer ?
#
loop_
_entity_poly.entity_id
_entity_poly.type
_entity_poly.pdbx_seq_one_letter_code
_entity_poly.pdbx_strand_id
1 'polypeptide(L)'
;MGDIADTWMWHKLPVDVLERIASGLHANEVAVAFRLISKSSSLLRSPQHSTIHLSQPVPPRVFAAHWLAPGATRKLTLKQRRQLMSLTAASGVLPNLEVAVQAAGCLPTCEAFEAAAAGGHLASCQWLWDQLADWLMRGPDCPLQHAKPLLLRVVAEGCDLAALQRRVQQWGWGWPAAQQNIRLSTLAAAAGSPTPDWAVKIKWLEAQSSQTSPNAAENAAARPDAAARLAWLRDRGYPLGWSALGAAVRAGNLAALQPLLEQLAPAQPEVTGTPIYRTQVLGSTHVAAEAGHLPVLRAPHAADY
;
A
#
# COMPACT_ATOMS: atom_id res chain seq x y z
N MET A 1 35.57 16.04 4.09
CA MET A 1 35.76 17.47 4.39
C MET A 1 34.85 18.24 3.45
N GLY A 2 33.61 18.48 3.86
CA GLY A 2 32.56 19.03 3.01
C GLY A 2 31.23 18.90 3.76
N ASP A 3 31.04 19.72 4.79
CA ASP A 3 29.80 19.67 5.61
C ASP A 3 29.49 20.95 6.40
N ILE A 4 30.06 22.10 6.00
CA ILE A 4 29.78 23.40 6.64
C ILE A 4 29.33 24.46 5.60
N ALA A 5 29.65 24.24 4.32
CA ALA A 5 29.34 25.19 3.25
C ALA A 5 27.85 25.21 2.84
N ASP A 6 27.14 24.07 2.94
CA ASP A 6 25.74 24.01 2.48
C ASP A 6 24.77 24.66 3.48
N THR A 7 24.96 24.45 4.79
CA THR A 7 24.06 24.99 5.84
C THR A 7 24.07 26.52 5.89
N TRP A 8 25.20 27.16 5.55
CA TRP A 8 25.35 28.62 5.54
C TRP A 8 24.50 29.32 4.46
N MET A 9 24.24 28.64 3.34
CA MET A 9 23.51 29.23 2.21
C MET A 9 22.02 29.38 2.52
N TRP A 10 21.43 28.43 3.26
CA TRP A 10 20.00 28.43 3.55
C TRP A 10 19.56 29.56 4.48
N HIS A 11 20.43 30.00 5.40
CA HIS A 11 20.15 31.13 6.29
C HIS A 11 20.07 32.49 5.55
N LYS A 12 20.54 32.56 4.30
CA LYS A 12 20.49 33.76 3.46
C LYS A 12 19.30 33.78 2.50
N LEU A 13 18.56 32.68 2.38
CA LEU A 13 17.41 32.62 1.48
C LEU A 13 16.21 33.36 2.10
N PRO A 14 15.50 34.18 1.30
CA PRO A 14 14.24 34.78 1.72
C PRO A 14 13.22 33.73 2.19
N VAL A 15 12.37 34.10 3.16
CA VAL A 15 11.42 33.18 3.80
C VAL A 15 10.44 32.59 2.80
N ASP A 16 10.00 33.36 1.81
CA ASP A 16 9.13 32.94 0.71
C ASP A 16 9.77 31.86 -0.19
N VAL A 17 11.09 31.92 -0.40
CA VAL A 17 11.83 30.90 -1.15
C VAL A 17 11.95 29.62 -0.32
N LEU A 18 12.24 29.74 0.98
CA LEU A 18 12.27 28.60 1.89
C LEU A 18 10.91 27.91 1.99
N GLU A 19 9.82 28.67 2.03
CA GLU A 19 8.45 28.14 2.07
C GLU A 19 8.06 27.46 0.76
N ARG A 20 8.49 28.01 -0.38
CA ARG A 20 8.30 27.37 -1.69
C ARG A 20 9.05 26.03 -1.77
N ILE A 21 10.30 25.99 -1.31
CA ILE A 21 11.09 24.75 -1.30
C ILE A 21 10.46 23.74 -0.34
N ALA A 22 10.09 24.16 0.88
CA ALA A 22 9.44 23.30 1.87
C ALA A 22 8.11 22.74 1.36
N SER A 23 7.34 23.51 0.57
CA SER A 23 6.08 23.03 -0.03
C SER A 23 6.27 21.88 -1.04
N GLY A 24 7.48 21.71 -1.58
CA GLY A 24 7.82 20.62 -2.49
C GLY A 24 8.48 19.42 -1.81
N LEU A 25 8.76 19.48 -0.51
CA LEU A 25 9.45 18.43 0.24
C LEU A 25 8.49 17.60 1.09
N HIS A 26 8.88 16.37 1.39
CA HIS A 26 8.07 15.51 2.25
C HIS A 26 8.08 16.02 3.71
N ALA A 27 6.97 15.88 4.45
CA ALA A 27 6.81 16.44 5.80
C ALA A 27 7.96 16.09 6.76
N ASN A 28 8.48 14.86 6.71
CA ASN A 28 9.64 14.44 7.51
C ASN A 28 10.94 15.12 7.09
N GLU A 29 11.14 15.44 5.80
CA GLU A 29 12.32 16.16 5.32
C GLU A 29 12.29 17.62 5.78
N VAL A 30 11.11 18.26 5.75
CA VAL A 30 10.91 19.59 6.31
C VAL A 30 11.19 19.60 7.82
N ALA A 31 10.68 18.60 8.54
CA ALA A 31 10.90 18.47 9.99
C ALA A 31 12.38 18.29 10.37
N VAL A 32 13.16 17.58 9.54
CA VAL A 32 14.57 17.26 9.77
C VAL A 32 15.50 18.38 9.30
N ALA A 33 15.30 18.92 8.10
CA ALA A 33 16.22 19.88 7.48
C ALA A 33 15.90 21.33 7.88
N PHE A 34 14.63 21.74 7.83
CA PHE A 34 14.29 23.17 7.92
C PHE A 34 14.16 23.68 9.36
N ARG A 35 13.84 22.80 10.32
CA ARG A 35 13.75 23.18 11.74
C ARG A 35 15.10 23.66 12.32
N LEU A 36 16.21 23.10 11.83
CA LEU A 36 17.56 23.49 12.27
C LEU A 36 18.03 24.80 11.60
N ILE A 37 17.43 25.16 10.46
CA ILE A 37 17.89 26.26 9.61
C ILE A 37 17.13 27.56 9.86
N SER A 38 15.82 27.53 10.19
CA SER A 38 15.06 28.78 10.39
C SER A 38 14.14 28.71 11.60
N LYS A 39 14.51 29.45 12.66
CA LYS A 39 13.63 29.73 13.82
C LYS A 39 12.50 30.71 13.47
N SER A 40 12.52 31.32 12.28
CA SER A 40 11.72 32.50 11.93
C SER A 40 10.42 32.16 11.21
N SER A 41 10.40 31.13 10.35
CA SER A 41 9.18 30.79 9.59
C SER A 41 8.11 30.15 10.49
N SER A 42 6.87 30.63 10.36
CA SER A 42 5.69 30.11 11.07
C SER A 42 5.17 28.82 10.44
N LEU A 43 5.37 28.60 9.14
CA LEU A 43 4.98 27.36 8.43
C LEU A 43 5.77 26.13 8.91
N LEU A 44 7.05 26.31 9.27
CA LEU A 44 7.92 25.28 9.84
C LEU A 44 7.57 24.93 11.30
N ARG A 45 6.69 25.70 11.94
CA ARG A 45 6.22 25.48 13.32
C ARG A 45 4.84 24.81 13.38
N SER A 46 4.23 24.54 12.23
CA SER A 46 3.00 23.73 12.17
C SER A 46 3.25 22.34 12.78
N PRO A 47 2.29 21.77 13.54
CA PRO A 47 2.39 20.42 14.09
C PRO A 47 2.71 19.34 13.02
N GLN A 48 2.28 19.59 11.77
CA GLN A 48 2.51 18.73 10.61
C GLN A 48 3.99 18.65 10.21
N HIS A 49 4.81 19.63 10.60
CA HIS A 49 6.25 19.70 10.32
C HIS A 49 7.12 19.63 11.58
N SER A 50 6.51 19.39 12.75
CA SER A 50 7.25 19.26 14.02
C SER A 50 7.49 17.81 14.45
N THR A 51 6.70 16.88 13.92
CA THR A 51 6.65 15.48 14.33
C THR A 51 7.10 14.59 13.18
N ILE A 52 8.07 13.71 13.42
CA ILE A 52 8.52 12.73 12.42
C ILE A 52 7.57 11.54 12.45
N HIS A 53 6.93 11.25 11.32
CA HIS A 53 6.08 10.09 11.14
C HIS A 53 6.89 8.93 10.57
N LEU A 54 7.19 7.92 11.39
CA LEU A 54 8.05 6.78 11.00
C LEU A 54 7.42 5.89 9.91
N SER A 55 6.10 5.96 9.71
CA SER A 55 5.39 5.30 8.60
C SER A 55 5.58 5.99 7.25
N GLN A 56 6.28 7.13 7.23
CA GLN A 56 6.59 7.88 6.03
C GLN A 56 8.10 7.96 5.82
N PRO A 57 8.58 8.22 4.59
CA PRO A 57 10.02 8.27 4.30
C PRO A 57 10.76 9.25 5.21
N VAL A 58 11.87 8.79 5.79
CA VAL A 58 12.82 9.60 6.58
C VAL A 58 14.19 9.48 5.92
N PRO A 59 14.97 10.56 5.77
CA PRO A 59 16.31 10.50 5.20
C PRO A 59 17.21 9.45 5.91
N PRO A 60 17.81 8.48 5.18
CA PRO A 60 18.50 7.36 5.81
C PRO A 60 19.63 7.71 6.76
N ARG A 61 20.42 8.74 6.44
CA ARG A 61 21.53 9.17 7.30
C ARG A 61 21.04 9.65 8.67
N VAL A 62 19.93 10.38 8.70
CA VAL A 62 19.36 10.94 9.94
C VAL A 62 18.70 9.85 10.76
N PHE A 63 17.99 8.94 10.10
CA PHE A 63 17.40 7.77 10.74
C PHE A 63 18.48 6.90 11.40
N ALA A 64 19.56 6.59 10.67
CA ALA A 64 20.69 5.83 11.16
C ALA A 64 21.38 6.51 12.36
N ALA A 65 21.65 7.81 12.26
CA ALA A 65 22.28 8.56 13.34
C ALA A 65 21.47 8.53 14.64
N HIS A 66 20.13 8.54 14.56
CA HIS A 66 19.28 8.48 15.74
C HIS A 66 19.18 7.06 16.34
N TRP A 67 18.88 6.06 15.51
CA TRP A 67 18.55 4.71 16.00
C TRP A 67 19.75 3.83 16.28
N LEU A 68 20.91 4.10 15.67
CA LEU A 68 22.17 3.41 15.99
C LEU A 68 22.93 4.09 17.15
N ALA A 69 22.43 5.20 17.69
CA ALA A 69 23.05 5.84 18.85
C ALA A 69 23.01 4.91 20.09
N PRO A 70 24.08 4.86 20.90
CA PRO A 70 24.11 4.04 22.10
C PRO A 70 22.92 4.33 23.02
N GLY A 71 22.12 3.29 23.31
CA GLY A 71 20.97 3.39 24.20
C GLY A 71 19.70 3.99 23.57
N ALA A 72 19.64 4.20 22.25
CA ALA A 72 18.45 4.72 21.55
C ALA A 72 17.18 3.91 21.87
N THR A 73 17.30 2.58 21.96
CA THR A 73 16.18 1.68 22.28
C THR A 73 16.12 1.25 23.74
N ARG A 74 16.97 1.79 24.63
CA ARG A 74 17.09 1.35 26.04
C ARG A 74 15.81 1.57 26.84
N LYS A 75 15.06 2.63 26.54
CA LYS A 75 13.78 2.95 27.20
C LYS A 75 12.56 2.32 26.49
N LEU A 76 12.76 1.65 25.35
CA LEU A 76 11.67 1.09 24.59
C LEU A 76 11.32 -0.32 25.07
N THR A 77 10.03 -0.55 25.26
CA THR A 77 9.48 -1.90 25.48
C THR A 77 9.62 -2.74 24.22
N LEU A 78 9.56 -4.07 24.35
CA LEU A 78 9.55 -4.98 23.18
C LEU A 78 8.42 -4.62 22.20
N LYS A 79 7.24 -4.26 22.70
CA LYS A 79 6.11 -3.82 21.87
C LYS A 79 6.45 -2.57 21.04
N GLN A 80 7.09 -1.57 21.65
CA GLN A 80 7.50 -0.35 20.95
C GLN A 80 8.61 -0.62 19.92
N ARG A 81 9.55 -1.52 20.21
CA ARG A 81 10.58 -1.92 19.24
C ARG A 81 10.00 -2.65 18.04
N ARG A 82 8.99 -3.50 18.24
CA ARG A 82 8.21 -4.10 17.15
C ARG A 82 7.46 -3.04 16.34
N GLN A 83 6.81 -2.09 17.02
CA GLN A 83 6.13 -0.98 16.35
C GLN A 83 7.09 -0.12 15.50
N LEU A 84 8.31 0.13 15.98
CA LEU A 84 9.35 0.84 15.22
C LEU A 84 9.62 0.12 13.89
N MET A 85 9.81 -1.20 13.92
CA MET A 85 10.01 -1.99 12.69
C MET A 85 8.79 -1.90 11.77
N SER A 86 7.57 -2.07 12.29
CA SER A 86 6.35 -2.02 11.47
C SER A 86 6.11 -0.66 10.82
N LEU A 87 6.28 0.43 11.57
CA LEU A 87 6.16 1.77 11.01
C LEU A 87 7.23 2.00 9.94
N THR A 88 8.49 1.65 10.23
CA THR A 88 9.58 1.83 9.26
C THR A 88 9.38 0.97 8.01
N ALA A 89 8.86 -0.24 8.15
CA ALA A 89 8.50 -1.12 7.05
C ALA A 89 7.40 -0.50 6.16
N ALA A 90 6.38 0.12 6.76
CA ALA A 90 5.33 0.85 6.04
C ALA A 90 5.86 2.05 5.23
N SER A 91 7.01 2.62 5.60
CA SER A 91 7.62 3.75 4.88
C SER A 91 8.26 3.36 3.54
N GLY A 92 8.60 2.09 3.36
CA GLY A 92 9.27 1.59 2.15
C GLY A 92 10.75 1.92 2.01
N VAL A 93 11.34 2.62 2.98
CA VAL A 93 12.77 2.97 2.94
C VAL A 93 13.59 1.81 3.51
N LEU A 94 14.01 0.87 2.63
CA LEU A 94 14.74 -0.34 3.02
C LEU A 94 15.96 -0.07 3.93
N PRO A 95 16.85 0.91 3.67
CA PRO A 95 17.97 1.20 4.57
C PRO A 95 17.53 1.57 6.00
N ASN A 96 16.38 2.24 6.16
CA ASN A 96 15.85 2.54 7.48
C ASN A 96 15.32 1.29 8.16
N LEU A 97 14.69 0.40 7.40
CA LEU A 97 14.19 -0.87 7.92
C LEU A 97 15.33 -1.75 8.45
N GLU A 98 16.44 -1.85 7.72
CA GLU A 98 17.66 -2.53 8.17
C GLU A 98 18.14 -1.99 9.51
N VAL A 99 18.26 -0.66 9.62
CA VAL A 99 18.62 0.03 10.87
C VAL A 99 17.60 -0.23 11.98
N ALA A 100 16.30 -0.19 11.67
CA ALA A 100 15.24 -0.38 12.65
C ALA A 100 15.28 -1.80 13.23
N VAL A 101 15.50 -2.81 12.40
CA VAL A 101 15.67 -4.21 12.85
C VAL A 101 16.93 -4.34 13.71
N GLN A 102 18.05 -3.76 13.27
CA GLN A 102 19.29 -3.77 14.05
C GLN A 102 19.11 -3.10 15.42
N ALA A 103 18.49 -1.93 15.47
CA ALA A 103 18.25 -1.17 16.70
C ALA A 103 17.23 -1.84 17.63
N ALA A 104 16.21 -2.49 17.07
CA ALA A 104 15.19 -3.21 17.82
C ALA A 104 15.78 -4.40 18.59
N GLY A 105 16.87 -5.00 18.09
CA GLY A 105 17.58 -6.09 18.74
C GLY A 105 16.72 -7.34 18.93
N CYS A 106 15.71 -7.53 18.07
CA CYS A 106 14.85 -8.70 18.03
C CYS A 106 14.53 -9.08 16.59
N LEU A 107 14.01 -10.30 16.41
CA LEU A 107 13.67 -10.81 15.08
C LEU A 107 12.61 -9.93 14.40
N PRO A 108 12.69 -9.79 13.07
CA PRO A 108 11.61 -9.21 12.29
C PRO A 108 10.28 -9.90 12.59
N THR A 109 9.18 -9.16 12.53
CA THR A 109 7.86 -9.69 12.89
C THR A 109 6.93 -9.75 11.70
N CYS A 110 5.88 -10.58 11.82
CA CYS A 110 4.83 -10.63 10.82
C CYS A 110 4.14 -9.27 10.64
N GLU A 111 4.00 -8.47 11.70
CA GLU A 111 3.41 -7.14 11.58
C GLU A 111 4.29 -6.20 10.75
N ALA A 112 5.62 -6.30 10.84
CA ALA A 112 6.51 -5.52 9.98
C ALA A 112 6.43 -5.97 8.52
N PHE A 113 6.31 -7.28 8.31
CA PHE A 113 6.08 -7.86 7.00
C PHE A 113 4.75 -7.36 6.38
N GLU A 114 3.65 -7.45 7.14
CA GLU A 114 2.32 -6.97 6.76
C GLU A 114 2.32 -5.48 6.43
N ALA A 115 3.02 -4.67 7.23
CA ALA A 115 3.13 -3.24 7.01
C ALA A 115 3.87 -2.89 5.70
N ALA A 116 5.00 -3.55 5.42
CA ALA A 116 5.68 -3.41 4.13
C ALA A 116 4.78 -3.85 2.96
N ALA A 117 4.08 -4.98 3.14
CA ALA A 117 3.20 -5.54 2.12
C ALA A 117 1.99 -4.63 1.83
N ALA A 118 1.39 -4.05 2.86
CA ALA A 118 0.28 -3.10 2.73
C ALA A 118 0.71 -1.81 2.01
N GLY A 119 1.98 -1.40 2.16
CA GLY A 119 2.57 -0.29 1.42
C GLY A 119 3.06 -0.62 0.01
N GLY A 120 2.97 -1.89 -0.43
CA GLY A 120 3.50 -2.33 -1.73
C GLY A 120 5.03 -2.36 -1.80
N HIS A 121 5.72 -2.35 -0.65
CA HIS A 121 7.17 -2.20 -0.56
C HIS A 121 7.90 -3.53 -0.77
N LEU A 122 7.94 -3.99 -2.02
CA LEU A 122 8.50 -5.27 -2.41
C LEU A 122 9.92 -5.53 -1.88
N ALA A 123 10.83 -4.55 -2.00
CA ALA A 123 12.23 -4.71 -1.56
C ALA A 123 12.30 -4.97 -0.05
N SER A 124 11.50 -4.23 0.73
CA SER A 124 11.36 -4.44 2.17
C SER A 124 10.78 -5.82 2.49
N CYS A 125 9.74 -6.27 1.78
CA CYS A 125 9.18 -7.61 1.94
C CYS A 125 10.20 -8.70 1.63
N GLN A 126 10.96 -8.58 0.53
CA GLN A 126 11.98 -9.55 0.14
C GLN A 126 13.08 -9.63 1.20
N TRP A 127 13.60 -8.49 1.63
CA TRP A 127 14.64 -8.46 2.65
C TRP A 127 14.14 -9.05 3.98
N LEU A 128 12.94 -8.69 4.45
CA LEU A 128 12.34 -9.27 5.66
C LEU A 128 12.15 -10.78 5.55
N TRP A 129 11.76 -11.27 4.35
CA TRP A 129 11.64 -12.69 4.09
C TRP A 129 12.98 -13.41 4.19
N ASP A 130 14.04 -12.87 3.58
CA ASP A 130 15.38 -13.47 3.62
C ASP A 130 15.90 -13.53 5.07
N GLN A 131 15.72 -12.45 5.85
CA GLN A 131 16.09 -12.43 7.27
C GLN A 131 15.34 -13.49 8.11
N LEU A 132 14.08 -13.77 7.76
CA LEU A 132 13.29 -14.77 8.45
C LEU A 132 13.57 -16.19 7.94
N ALA A 133 13.84 -16.37 6.64
CA ALA A 133 14.13 -17.66 6.01
C ALA A 133 15.38 -18.33 6.60
N ASP A 134 16.43 -17.56 6.89
CA ASP A 134 17.63 -18.04 7.59
C ASP A 134 17.33 -18.58 9.00
N TRP A 135 16.29 -18.05 9.64
CA TRP A 135 15.79 -18.50 10.95
C TRP A 135 14.80 -19.66 10.85
N LEU A 136 14.02 -19.73 9.78
CA LEU A 136 12.97 -20.74 9.55
C LEU A 136 13.48 -22.17 9.39
N MET A 137 14.72 -22.35 8.94
CA MET A 137 15.31 -23.69 8.78
C MET A 137 15.50 -24.45 10.12
N ARG A 138 15.01 -23.89 11.25
CA ARG A 138 15.20 -24.41 12.61
C ARG A 138 13.91 -24.77 13.39
N GLY A 139 12.69 -24.73 12.82
CA GLY A 139 11.51 -25.24 13.56
C GLY A 139 10.12 -25.17 12.87
N PRO A 140 9.14 -25.99 13.32
CA PRO A 140 7.82 -26.16 12.69
C PRO A 140 6.78 -25.06 13.02
N ASP A 141 6.90 -24.34 14.13
CA ASP A 141 5.95 -23.28 14.55
C ASP A 141 6.33 -21.92 13.98
N CYS A 142 6.23 -21.80 12.66
CA CYS A 142 6.86 -20.71 11.94
C CYS A 142 5.91 -19.51 11.71
N PRO A 143 6.28 -18.28 12.13
CA PRO A 143 5.43 -17.08 11.94
C PRO A 143 5.13 -16.78 10.46
N LEU A 144 6.02 -17.20 9.54
CA LEU A 144 5.93 -16.95 8.10
C LEU A 144 4.78 -17.69 7.39
N GLN A 145 4.09 -18.60 8.08
CA GLN A 145 2.85 -19.21 7.58
C GLN A 145 1.82 -18.15 7.13
N HIS A 146 1.71 -17.04 7.86
CA HIS A 146 0.82 -15.92 7.53
C HIS A 146 1.43 -14.93 6.52
N ALA A 147 2.75 -14.94 6.34
CA ALA A 147 3.45 -14.01 5.45
C ALA A 147 3.47 -14.46 3.99
N LYS A 148 3.48 -15.77 3.71
CA LYS A 148 3.46 -16.33 2.34
C LYS A 148 2.29 -15.79 1.49
N PRO A 149 1.03 -15.79 1.96
CA PRO A 149 -0.08 -15.20 1.23
C PRO A 149 0.17 -13.75 0.82
N LEU A 150 0.68 -12.96 1.75
CA LEU A 150 0.93 -11.53 1.56
C LEU A 150 2.07 -11.27 0.57
N LEU A 151 3.12 -12.09 0.60
CA LEU A 151 4.22 -12.03 -0.38
C LEU A 151 3.74 -12.27 -1.80
N LEU A 152 2.99 -13.35 -2.02
CA LEU A 152 2.50 -13.67 -3.37
C LEU A 152 1.59 -12.57 -3.88
N ARG A 153 0.79 -11.96 -3.00
CA ARG A 153 -0.02 -10.77 -3.31
C ARG A 153 0.85 -9.58 -3.75
N VAL A 154 1.85 -9.20 -2.95
CA VAL A 154 2.75 -8.07 -3.25
C VAL A 154 3.53 -8.31 -4.54
N VAL A 155 4.01 -9.53 -4.76
CA VAL A 155 4.73 -9.90 -5.99
C VAL A 155 3.80 -9.87 -7.20
N ALA A 156 2.57 -10.36 -7.07
CA ALA A 156 1.59 -10.30 -8.15
C ALA A 156 1.19 -8.86 -8.49
N GLU A 157 1.13 -7.97 -7.49
CA GLU A 157 0.87 -6.56 -7.70
C GLU A 157 2.08 -5.82 -8.30
N GLY A 158 3.28 -5.99 -7.75
CA GLY A 158 4.43 -5.13 -8.06
C GLY A 158 5.47 -5.68 -9.04
N CYS A 159 5.56 -7.00 -9.25
CA CYS A 159 6.59 -7.62 -10.08
C CYS A 159 6.03 -8.10 -11.42
N ASP A 160 6.90 -8.49 -12.35
CA ASP A 160 6.47 -9.20 -13.56
C ASP A 160 6.04 -10.67 -13.28
N LEU A 161 5.42 -11.30 -14.28
CA LEU A 161 5.00 -12.71 -14.24
C LEU A 161 6.17 -13.66 -13.95
N ALA A 162 7.36 -13.40 -14.50
CA ALA A 162 8.51 -14.27 -14.31
C ALA A 162 8.97 -14.30 -12.84
N ALA A 163 8.95 -13.16 -12.16
CA ALA A 163 9.18 -13.09 -10.72
C ALA A 163 8.09 -13.82 -9.94
N LEU A 164 6.81 -13.62 -10.29
CA LEU A 164 5.70 -14.33 -9.63
C LEU A 164 5.82 -15.85 -9.77
N GLN A 165 6.11 -16.36 -10.96
CA GLN A 165 6.31 -17.78 -11.24
C GLN A 165 7.46 -18.36 -10.42
N ARG A 166 8.62 -17.68 -10.41
CA ARG A 166 9.78 -18.10 -9.61
C ARG A 166 9.43 -18.20 -8.13
N ARG A 167 8.68 -17.23 -7.58
CA ARG A 167 8.27 -17.24 -6.17
C ARG A 167 7.29 -18.37 -5.85
N VAL A 168 6.31 -18.61 -6.71
CA VAL A 168 5.38 -19.72 -6.53
C VAL A 168 6.10 -21.07 -6.62
N GLN A 169 7.07 -21.23 -7.53
CA GLN A 169 7.91 -22.44 -7.60
C GLN A 169 8.77 -22.64 -6.35
N GLN A 170 9.38 -21.57 -5.84
CA GLN A 170 10.27 -21.61 -4.69
C GLN A 170 9.53 -21.86 -3.37
N TRP A 171 8.35 -21.26 -3.18
CA TRP A 171 7.66 -21.22 -1.89
C TRP A 171 6.39 -22.08 -1.82
N GLY A 172 5.87 -22.48 -2.98
CA GLY A 172 4.55 -23.10 -3.13
C GLY A 172 3.40 -22.15 -2.81
N TRP A 173 2.18 -22.65 -2.93
CA TRP A 173 0.94 -21.93 -2.59
C TRP A 173 0.61 -21.93 -1.10
N GLY A 174 1.55 -22.30 -0.22
CA GLY A 174 1.29 -22.55 1.19
C GLY A 174 0.66 -23.93 1.45
N TRP A 175 0.06 -24.12 2.62
CA TRP A 175 -0.53 -25.41 3.01
C TRP A 175 -1.86 -25.69 2.30
N PRO A 176 -2.23 -26.97 2.07
CA PRO A 176 -3.37 -27.35 1.22
C PRO A 176 -4.68 -26.60 1.50
N ALA A 177 -5.07 -26.47 2.76
CA ALA A 177 -6.33 -25.82 3.16
C ALA A 177 -6.42 -24.31 2.84
N ALA A 178 -5.29 -23.60 2.69
CA ALA A 178 -5.28 -22.17 2.35
C ALA A 178 -4.94 -21.86 0.89
N GLN A 179 -4.46 -22.85 0.11
CA GLN A 179 -3.95 -22.61 -1.25
C GLN A 179 -4.96 -21.91 -2.15
N GLN A 180 -6.23 -22.29 -2.07
CA GLN A 180 -7.30 -21.70 -2.87
C GLN A 180 -7.50 -20.21 -2.55
N ASN A 181 -7.59 -19.86 -1.26
CA ASN A 181 -7.72 -18.47 -0.83
C ASN A 181 -6.50 -17.63 -1.23
N ILE A 182 -5.30 -18.20 -1.13
CA ILE A 182 -4.05 -17.55 -1.53
C ILE A 182 -4.04 -17.29 -3.04
N ARG A 183 -4.45 -18.26 -3.87
CA ARG A 183 -4.57 -18.09 -5.33
C ARG A 183 -5.58 -17.00 -5.68
N LEU A 184 -6.77 -17.00 -5.08
CA LEU A 184 -7.80 -15.99 -5.33
C LEU A 184 -7.36 -14.58 -4.91
N SER A 185 -6.64 -14.47 -3.80
CA SER A 185 -6.06 -13.20 -3.34
C SER A 185 -4.93 -12.72 -4.26
N THR A 186 -4.06 -13.63 -4.71
CA THR A 186 -2.98 -13.35 -5.66
C THR A 186 -3.53 -12.92 -7.03
N LEU A 187 -4.63 -13.54 -7.48
CA LEU A 187 -5.34 -13.18 -8.70
C LEU A 187 -5.94 -11.78 -8.59
N ALA A 188 -6.58 -11.46 -7.47
CA ALA A 188 -7.10 -10.12 -7.25
C ALA A 188 -6.00 -9.06 -7.27
N ALA A 189 -4.83 -9.34 -6.69
CA ALA A 189 -3.69 -8.42 -6.74
C ALA A 189 -3.09 -8.30 -8.15
N ALA A 190 -3.03 -9.38 -8.93
CA ALA A 190 -2.64 -9.32 -10.33
C ALA A 190 -3.58 -8.40 -11.14
N ALA A 191 -4.89 -8.44 -10.88
CA ALA A 191 -5.85 -7.54 -11.54
C ALA A 191 -5.67 -6.06 -11.18
N GLY A 192 -5.27 -5.78 -9.94
CA GLY A 192 -4.87 -4.43 -9.49
C GLY A 192 -3.44 -4.04 -9.82
N SER A 193 -2.68 -4.88 -10.53
CA SER A 193 -1.26 -4.63 -10.75
C SER A 193 -1.04 -3.42 -11.68
N PRO A 194 -0.18 -2.45 -11.29
CA PRO A 194 0.20 -1.34 -12.16
C PRO A 194 1.12 -1.74 -13.32
N THR A 195 1.68 -2.95 -13.32
CA THR A 195 2.58 -3.40 -14.39
C THR A 195 1.79 -3.76 -15.65
N PRO A 196 2.36 -3.59 -16.86
CA PRO A 196 1.64 -3.82 -18.12
C PRO A 196 1.28 -5.29 -18.38
N ASP A 197 1.90 -6.23 -17.67
CA ASP A 197 1.71 -7.67 -17.81
C ASP A 197 0.59 -8.24 -16.91
N TRP A 198 -0.20 -7.39 -16.26
CA TRP A 198 -1.31 -7.77 -15.38
C TRP A 198 -2.24 -8.83 -16.00
N ALA A 199 -2.61 -8.68 -17.28
CA ALA A 199 -3.49 -9.63 -17.97
C ALA A 199 -2.81 -10.99 -18.20
N VAL A 200 -1.49 -10.99 -18.40
CA VAL A 200 -0.69 -12.22 -18.57
C VAL A 200 -0.59 -12.95 -17.24
N LYS A 201 -0.44 -12.22 -16.12
CA LYS A 201 -0.48 -12.81 -14.77
C LYS A 201 -1.82 -13.47 -14.48
N ILE A 202 -2.93 -12.82 -14.81
CA ILE A 202 -4.26 -13.40 -14.62
C ILE A 202 -4.41 -14.68 -15.44
N LYS A 203 -4.06 -14.67 -16.74
CA LYS A 203 -4.11 -15.89 -17.58
C LYS A 203 -3.30 -17.04 -16.99
N TRP A 204 -2.11 -16.75 -16.47
CA TRP A 204 -1.29 -17.76 -15.82
C TRP A 204 -1.96 -18.30 -14.54
N LEU A 205 -2.53 -17.43 -13.70
CA LEU A 205 -3.26 -17.82 -12.48
C LEU A 205 -4.55 -18.60 -12.79
N GLU A 206 -5.28 -18.24 -13.85
CA GLU A 206 -6.44 -18.97 -14.38
C GLU A 206 -6.06 -20.39 -14.79
N ALA A 207 -4.89 -20.57 -15.42
CA ALA A 207 -4.38 -21.89 -15.77
C ALA A 207 -4.01 -22.75 -14.53
N GLN A 208 -3.77 -22.12 -13.37
CA GLN A 208 -3.51 -22.82 -12.10
C GLN A 208 -4.80 -23.08 -11.30
N SER A 209 -5.88 -22.36 -11.57
CA SER A 209 -7.20 -22.56 -10.96
C SER A 209 -8.31 -21.95 -11.82
N SER A 210 -9.31 -22.75 -12.19
CA SER A 210 -10.44 -22.32 -13.02
C SER A 210 -11.44 -21.36 -12.32
N GLN A 211 -11.10 -20.82 -11.16
CA GLN A 211 -12.02 -19.98 -10.37
C GLN A 211 -11.72 -18.50 -10.55
N THR A 212 -12.79 -17.71 -10.64
CA THR A 212 -12.74 -16.26 -10.68
C THR A 212 -12.76 -15.70 -9.24
N SER A 213 -12.05 -14.59 -9.03
CA SER A 213 -12.03 -13.89 -7.74
C SER A 213 -12.93 -12.67 -7.79
N PRO A 214 -13.93 -12.51 -6.90
CA PRO A 214 -14.76 -11.30 -6.87
C PRO A 214 -13.95 -10.04 -6.54
N ASN A 215 -12.84 -10.19 -5.82
CA ASN A 215 -11.94 -9.09 -5.48
C ASN A 215 -11.08 -8.64 -6.67
N ALA A 216 -11.01 -9.41 -7.76
CA ALA A 216 -10.26 -9.02 -8.96
C ALA A 216 -10.90 -7.81 -9.65
N ALA A 217 -12.23 -7.80 -9.76
CA ALA A 217 -12.96 -6.66 -10.27
C ALA A 217 -12.79 -5.43 -9.38
N GLU A 218 -12.81 -5.60 -8.06
CA GLU A 218 -12.58 -4.52 -7.10
C GLU A 218 -11.21 -3.86 -7.29
N ASN A 219 -10.15 -4.66 -7.32
CA ASN A 219 -8.79 -4.14 -7.46
C ASN A 219 -8.55 -3.52 -8.85
N ALA A 220 -9.10 -4.11 -9.91
CA ALA A 220 -9.04 -3.55 -11.25
C ALA A 220 -9.79 -2.21 -11.35
N ALA A 221 -10.92 -2.08 -10.66
CA ALA A 221 -11.75 -0.88 -10.66
C ALA A 221 -11.06 0.33 -9.99
N ALA A 222 -10.06 0.09 -9.12
CA ALA A 222 -9.26 1.14 -8.52
C ALA A 222 -8.15 1.69 -9.45
N ARG A 223 -7.93 1.09 -10.63
CA ARG A 223 -6.85 1.49 -11.53
C ARG A 223 -7.24 2.60 -12.51
N PRO A 224 -6.30 3.46 -12.95
CA PRO A 224 -6.57 4.51 -13.92
C PRO A 224 -7.16 4.00 -15.26
N ASP A 225 -6.79 2.77 -15.65
CA ASP A 225 -7.27 2.06 -16.84
C ASP A 225 -8.43 1.09 -16.53
N ALA A 226 -9.18 1.33 -15.45
CA ALA A 226 -10.23 0.45 -14.92
C ALA A 226 -11.23 -0.03 -15.98
N ALA A 227 -11.69 0.85 -16.87
CA ALA A 227 -12.70 0.50 -17.89
C ALA A 227 -12.22 -0.66 -18.80
N ALA A 228 -10.97 -0.59 -19.28
CA ALA A 228 -10.39 -1.63 -20.12
C ALA A 228 -10.19 -2.94 -19.34
N ARG A 229 -9.74 -2.84 -18.08
CA ARG A 229 -9.54 -4.02 -17.21
C ARG A 229 -10.86 -4.72 -16.89
N LEU A 230 -11.89 -3.96 -16.54
CA LEU A 230 -13.21 -4.50 -16.20
C LEU A 230 -13.89 -5.12 -17.42
N ALA A 231 -13.78 -4.52 -18.61
CA ALA A 231 -14.25 -5.14 -19.84
C ALA A 231 -13.55 -6.48 -20.12
N TRP A 232 -12.23 -6.52 -20.00
CA TRP A 232 -11.44 -7.74 -20.19
C TRP A 232 -11.79 -8.84 -19.17
N LEU A 233 -12.03 -8.48 -17.91
CA LEU A 233 -12.47 -9.40 -16.85
C LEU A 233 -13.90 -9.90 -17.10
N ARG A 234 -14.82 -9.02 -17.51
CA ARG A 234 -16.20 -9.37 -17.84
C ARG A 234 -16.28 -10.42 -18.94
N ASP A 235 -15.49 -10.23 -20.02
CA ASP A 235 -15.45 -11.16 -21.16
C ASP A 235 -14.92 -12.56 -20.76
N ARG A 236 -14.32 -12.67 -19.57
CA ARG A 236 -13.83 -13.93 -18.96
C ARG A 236 -14.76 -14.47 -17.85
N GLY A 237 -15.92 -13.86 -17.64
CA GLY A 237 -16.89 -14.30 -16.64
C GLY A 237 -16.57 -13.92 -15.20
N TYR A 238 -15.73 -12.90 -14.97
CA TYR A 238 -15.52 -12.39 -13.62
C TYR A 238 -16.76 -11.64 -13.11
N PRO A 239 -17.18 -11.87 -11.86
CA PRO A 239 -18.31 -11.16 -11.29
C PRO A 239 -17.94 -9.68 -11.08
N LEU A 240 -18.66 -8.80 -11.78
CA LEU A 240 -18.59 -7.36 -11.57
C LEU A 240 -19.69 -6.98 -10.57
N GLY A 241 -19.30 -6.77 -9.32
CA GLY A 241 -20.21 -6.55 -8.20
C GLY A 241 -20.16 -5.14 -7.61
N TRP A 242 -20.95 -4.93 -6.57
CA TRP A 242 -20.99 -3.67 -5.80
C TRP A 242 -19.63 -3.27 -5.19
N SER A 243 -18.75 -4.24 -4.89
CA SER A 243 -17.38 -3.96 -4.44
C SER A 243 -16.57 -3.22 -5.50
N ALA A 244 -16.66 -3.64 -6.76
CA ALA A 244 -16.01 -2.98 -7.89
C ALA A 244 -16.55 -1.57 -8.12
N LEU A 245 -17.86 -1.37 -7.97
CA LEU A 245 -18.47 -0.05 -8.03
C LEU A 245 -17.92 0.85 -6.91
N GLY A 246 -17.90 0.36 -5.66
CA GLY A 246 -17.35 1.10 -4.52
C GLY A 246 -15.88 1.48 -4.69
N ALA A 247 -15.06 0.59 -5.25
CA ALA A 247 -13.66 0.88 -5.54
C ALA A 247 -13.48 1.91 -6.66
N ALA A 248 -14.27 1.83 -7.75
CA ALA A 248 -14.26 2.84 -8.80
C ALA A 248 -14.66 4.23 -8.26
N VAL A 249 -15.65 4.28 -7.36
CA VAL A 249 -16.06 5.52 -6.70
C VAL A 249 -14.93 6.09 -5.84
N ARG A 250 -14.33 5.27 -4.96
CA ARG A 250 -13.21 5.70 -4.11
C ARG A 250 -12.01 6.17 -4.91
N ALA A 251 -11.73 5.54 -6.05
CA ALA A 251 -10.60 5.87 -6.91
C ALA A 251 -10.87 7.02 -7.91
N GLY A 252 -12.10 7.56 -7.96
CA GLY A 252 -12.41 8.65 -8.90
C GLY A 252 -12.61 8.20 -10.35
N ASN A 253 -12.76 6.89 -10.62
CA ASN A 253 -12.72 6.32 -11.97
C ASN A 253 -14.06 6.40 -12.70
N LEU A 254 -14.41 7.59 -13.19
CA LEU A 254 -15.66 7.87 -13.93
C LEU A 254 -15.92 6.90 -15.08
N ALA A 255 -14.89 6.59 -15.87
CA ALA A 255 -15.00 5.73 -17.05
C ALA A 255 -15.45 4.29 -16.72
N ALA A 256 -15.26 3.85 -15.47
CA ALA A 256 -15.69 2.55 -15.01
C ALA A 256 -17.09 2.56 -14.35
N LEU A 257 -17.62 3.72 -13.95
CA LEU A 257 -18.88 3.80 -13.19
C LEU A 257 -20.10 3.44 -14.03
N GLN A 258 -20.25 4.07 -15.20
CA GLN A 258 -21.40 3.83 -16.08
C GLN A 258 -21.53 2.35 -16.49
N PRO A 259 -20.48 1.68 -17.01
CA PRO A 259 -20.61 0.27 -17.39
C PRO A 259 -20.89 -0.65 -16.19
N LEU A 260 -20.40 -0.32 -14.99
CA LEU A 260 -20.72 -1.08 -13.77
C LEU A 260 -22.17 -0.87 -13.32
N LEU A 261 -22.70 0.35 -13.41
CA LEU A 261 -24.09 0.66 -13.08
C LEU A 261 -25.07 -0.04 -14.03
N GLU A 262 -24.81 0.02 -15.34
CA GLU A 262 -25.63 -0.65 -16.36
C GLU A 262 -25.70 -2.17 -16.12
N GLN A 263 -24.60 -2.78 -15.71
CA GLN A 263 -24.55 -4.21 -15.42
C GLN A 263 -25.23 -4.61 -14.09
N LEU A 264 -25.26 -3.71 -13.11
CA LEU A 264 -25.87 -3.95 -11.79
C LEU A 264 -27.37 -3.59 -11.76
N ALA A 265 -27.87 -2.80 -12.70
CA ALA A 265 -29.27 -2.38 -12.79
C ALA A 265 -30.31 -3.53 -12.84
N PRO A 266 -30.10 -4.65 -13.58
CA PRO A 266 -31.06 -5.75 -13.62
C PRO A 266 -31.03 -6.68 -12.38
N ALA A 267 -30.10 -6.49 -11.45
CA ALA A 267 -29.96 -7.35 -10.26
C ALA A 267 -30.79 -6.87 -9.05
N GLN A 268 -31.85 -6.07 -9.26
CA GLN A 268 -32.73 -5.56 -8.21
C GLN A 268 -33.64 -6.69 -7.67
N PRO A 269 -33.53 -7.13 -6.40
CA PRO A 269 -34.65 -7.80 -5.76
C PRO A 269 -35.74 -6.77 -5.43
N GLU A 270 -36.93 -6.95 -5.99
CA GLU A 270 -38.16 -6.28 -5.56
C GLU A 270 -38.50 -6.70 -4.12
N VAL A 271 -37.91 -6.08 -3.09
CA VAL A 271 -38.45 -6.20 -1.71
C VAL A 271 -38.33 -4.89 -0.95
N THR A 272 -39.47 -4.50 -0.39
CA THR A 272 -39.75 -3.43 0.55
C THR A 272 -38.77 -3.42 1.74
N GLY A 273 -37.94 -2.37 1.79
CA GLY A 273 -37.17 -1.99 2.98
C GLY A 273 -35.86 -1.33 2.61
N THR A 274 -35.55 -0.18 3.23
CA THR A 274 -34.17 0.07 3.67
C THR A 274 -33.03 -0.19 2.70
N PRO A 275 -33.00 0.31 1.45
CA PRO A 275 -32.26 -0.46 0.48
C PRO A 275 -30.76 -0.36 0.72
N ILE A 276 -30.13 -1.53 0.83
CA ILE A 276 -28.69 -1.69 1.03
C ILE A 276 -27.90 -0.92 -0.06
N TYR A 277 -28.52 -0.67 -1.22
CA TYR A 277 -27.99 0.19 -2.29
C TYR A 277 -27.54 1.56 -1.78
N ARG A 278 -28.32 2.20 -0.90
CA ARG A 278 -28.06 3.58 -0.49
C ARG A 278 -26.92 3.61 0.51
N THR A 279 -26.87 2.69 1.47
CA THR A 279 -25.86 2.71 2.54
C THR A 279 -24.45 2.39 2.06
N GLN A 280 -24.26 1.42 1.15
CA GLN A 280 -22.93 1.09 0.61
C GLN A 280 -22.41 2.13 -0.39
N VAL A 281 -23.29 2.65 -1.26
CA VAL A 281 -22.93 3.75 -2.17
C VAL A 281 -22.67 5.02 -1.36
N LEU A 282 -23.51 5.37 -0.37
CA LEU A 282 -23.31 6.55 0.49
C LEU A 282 -21.98 6.47 1.27
N GLY A 283 -21.62 5.30 1.82
CA GLY A 283 -20.32 5.10 2.48
C GLY A 283 -19.13 5.31 1.54
N SER A 284 -19.26 4.91 0.27
CA SER A 284 -18.23 5.11 -0.76
C SER A 284 -18.15 6.58 -1.23
N THR A 285 -19.30 7.27 -1.29
CA THR A 285 -19.36 8.70 -1.65
C THR A 285 -18.74 9.61 -0.61
N HIS A 286 -18.81 9.26 0.68
CA HIS A 286 -18.12 10.02 1.73
C HIS A 286 -16.59 10.01 1.52
N VAL A 287 -16.03 8.84 1.22
CA VAL A 287 -14.59 8.69 0.95
C VAL A 287 -14.19 9.41 -0.34
N ALA A 288 -15.02 9.35 -1.39
CA ALA A 288 -14.79 10.10 -2.62
C ALA A 288 -14.87 11.63 -2.40
N ALA A 289 -15.71 12.10 -1.49
CA ALA A 289 -15.82 13.51 -1.11
C ALA A 289 -14.56 13.99 -0.35
N GLU A 290 -14.06 13.19 0.61
CA GLU A 290 -12.80 13.47 1.30
C GLU A 290 -11.60 13.50 0.33
N ALA A 291 -11.62 12.64 -0.70
CA ALA A 291 -10.61 12.61 -1.75
C ALA A 291 -10.79 13.69 -2.84
N GLY A 292 -11.84 14.54 -2.75
CA GLY A 292 -12.08 15.63 -3.69
C GLY A 292 -12.62 15.20 -5.07
N HIS A 293 -13.13 13.98 -5.22
CA HIS A 293 -13.61 13.43 -6.49
C HIS A 293 -15.05 13.88 -6.82
N LEU A 294 -15.26 15.21 -6.92
CA LEU A 294 -16.58 15.84 -7.16
C LEU A 294 -17.35 15.34 -8.39
N PRO A 295 -16.72 15.02 -9.54
CA PRO A 295 -17.44 14.50 -10.70
C PRO A 295 -18.07 13.13 -10.45
N VAL A 296 -17.41 12.27 -9.66
CA VAL A 296 -17.89 10.92 -9.33
C VAL A 296 -19.15 10.96 -8.47
N LEU A 297 -19.32 12.00 -7.65
CA LEU A 297 -20.51 12.18 -6.82
C LEU A 297 -21.73 12.61 -7.61
N ARG A 298 -21.54 13.20 -8.80
CA ARG A 298 -22.63 13.63 -9.69
C ARG A 298 -23.09 12.53 -10.64
N ALA A 299 -22.22 11.59 -10.98
CA ALA A 299 -22.54 10.47 -11.86
C ALA A 299 -23.68 9.56 -11.35
N PRO A 300 -23.75 9.14 -10.07
CA PRO A 300 -24.86 8.31 -9.58
C PRO A 300 -26.17 9.10 -9.42
N HIS A 301 -26.11 10.44 -9.26
CA HIS A 301 -27.30 11.30 -9.24
C HIS A 301 -27.85 11.61 -10.63
N ALA A 302 -27.04 11.50 -11.69
CA ALA A 302 -27.50 11.68 -13.06
C ALA A 302 -28.17 10.42 -13.64
N ALA A 303 -28.03 9.28 -12.98
CA ALA A 303 -28.60 7.99 -13.38
C ALA A 303 -29.96 7.72 -12.68
N ASP A 304 -30.72 8.76 -12.35
CA ASP A 304 -32.00 8.68 -11.65
C ASP A 304 -32.91 7.57 -12.21
N TYR A 305 -33.07 6.53 -11.39
CA TYR A 305 -34.27 5.72 -11.24
C TYR A 305 -34.92 6.10 -9.90
#